data_AF-A0AAQ4CQX2-F1
#
_entry.id   AF-A0AAQ4CQX2-F1
#
_cell.length_a   1.000
_cell.length_b   1.000
_cell.length_c   1.000
_cell.angle_alpha   90.00
_cell.angle_beta   90.00
_cell.angle_gamma   90.00
#
_symmetry.space_group_name_H-M   'P 1'
#
loop_
_entity.id
_entity.type
_entity.pdbx_description
1 polymer ?
#
loop_
_entity_poly.entity_id
_entity_poly.type
_entity_poly.pdbx_seq_one_letter_code
_entity_poly.pdbx_strand_id
1 'polypeptide(L)'
;MRRPSKDLALKFLNEAEEFLSKGDLVQACEKYYKAAEEAIKLLVIENNLKEIINDVESKGRWESENLFKASKLLRSNNPEIPILWKSAWTLHVEGFHELSLNEKEVKKLKEDVKKLVIFAVNS
;
A
#
# COMPACT_ATOMS: atom_id res chain seq x y z
N MET A 1 -4.11 14.43 -11.89
CA MET A 1 -3.55 13.19 -11.31
C MET A 1 -4.42 12.01 -11.70
N ARG A 2 -3.86 10.82 -11.94
CA ARG A 2 -4.67 9.61 -12.22
C ARG A 2 -5.51 9.27 -10.99
N ARG A 3 -6.79 8.95 -11.16
CA ARG A 3 -7.65 8.45 -10.08
C ARG A 3 -7.18 7.06 -9.63
N PRO A 4 -7.18 6.78 -8.32
CA PRO A 4 -6.93 5.43 -7.81
C PRO A 4 -8.01 4.46 -8.31
N SER A 5 -7.67 3.18 -8.48
CA SER A 5 -8.59 2.15 -9.00
C SER A 5 -8.37 0.79 -8.35
N LYS A 6 -9.48 0.09 -8.03
CA LYS A 6 -9.48 -1.26 -7.46
C LYS A 6 -8.68 -2.25 -8.32
N ASP A 7 -8.86 -2.19 -9.64
CA ASP A 7 -8.16 -3.06 -10.60
C ASP A 7 -6.64 -2.90 -10.55
N LEU A 8 -6.15 -1.68 -10.36
CA LEU A 8 -4.70 -1.46 -10.30
C LEU A 8 -4.10 -1.99 -8.98
N ALA A 9 -4.80 -1.85 -7.86
CA ALA A 9 -4.36 -2.41 -6.59
C ALA A 9 -4.25 -3.95 -6.68
N LEU A 10 -5.27 -4.60 -7.26
CA LEU A 10 -5.27 -6.04 -7.51
C LEU A 10 -4.19 -6.46 -8.51
N LYS A 11 -3.98 -5.68 -9.58
CA LYS A 11 -2.92 -5.93 -10.56
C LYS A 11 -1.55 -5.92 -9.89
N PHE A 12 -1.23 -4.90 -9.09
CA PHE A 12 0.05 -4.87 -8.37
C PHE A 12 0.19 -6.02 -7.38
N LEU A 13 -0.88 -6.40 -6.70
CA LEU A 13 -0.85 -7.54 -5.78
C LEU A 13 -0.54 -8.86 -6.52
N ASN A 14 -1.15 -9.07 -7.69
CA ASN A 14 -0.88 -10.25 -8.52
C ASN A 14 0.56 -10.24 -9.06
N GLU A 15 1.04 -9.10 -9.58
CA GLU A 15 2.43 -8.95 -10.02
C GLU A 15 3.42 -9.27 -8.87
N ALA A 16 3.11 -8.83 -7.64
CA ALA A 16 3.94 -9.11 -6.47
C ALA A 16 4.03 -10.61 -6.15
N GLU A 17 2.89 -11.33 -6.24
CA GLU A 17 2.85 -12.79 -6.05
C GLU A 17 3.62 -13.52 -7.16
N GLU A 18 3.56 -13.05 -8.40
CA GLU A 18 4.34 -13.61 -9.50
C GLU A 18 5.85 -13.46 -9.27
N PHE A 19 6.33 -12.26 -8.89
CA PHE A 19 7.75 -12.05 -8.58
C PHE A 19 8.20 -12.91 -7.41
N LEU A 20 7.38 -12.99 -6.35
CA LEU A 20 7.68 -13.82 -5.20
C LEU A 20 7.79 -15.31 -5.58
N SER A 21 6.91 -15.80 -6.47
CA SER A 21 6.94 -17.19 -6.95
C SER A 21 8.22 -17.52 -7.74
N LYS A 22 8.81 -16.51 -8.39
CA LYS A 22 10.06 -16.62 -9.15
C LYS A 22 11.31 -16.42 -8.27
N GLY A 23 11.14 -16.15 -6.98
CA GLY A 23 12.23 -15.86 -6.04
C GLY A 23 12.78 -14.43 -6.12
N ASP A 24 12.15 -13.53 -6.91
CA ASP A 24 12.55 -12.13 -7.00
C ASP A 24 11.91 -11.33 -5.87
N LEU A 25 12.54 -11.39 -4.69
CA LEU A 25 12.03 -10.74 -3.47
C LEU A 25 11.99 -9.22 -3.59
N VAL A 26 12.96 -8.64 -4.31
CA VAL A 26 13.13 -7.19 -4.46
C VAL A 26 11.95 -6.61 -5.23
N GLN A 27 11.66 -7.19 -6.40
CA GLN A 27 10.52 -6.75 -7.21
C GLN A 27 9.19 -7.08 -6.52
N ALA A 28 9.09 -8.22 -5.82
CA ALA A 28 7.90 -8.55 -5.06
C ALA A 28 7.59 -7.49 -3.98
N CYS A 29 8.59 -7.06 -3.21
CA CYS A 29 8.44 -6.05 -2.16
C CYS A 29 7.91 -4.72 -2.70
N GLU A 30 8.49 -4.24 -3.80
CA GLU A 30 8.05 -2.99 -4.44
C GLU A 30 6.62 -3.08 -4.98
N LYS A 31 6.23 -4.23 -5.53
CA LYS A 31 4.85 -4.44 -6.02
C LYS A 31 3.85 -4.56 -4.89
N TYR A 32 4.18 -5.22 -3.78
CA TYR A 32 3.34 -5.21 -2.57
C TYR A 32 3.15 -3.79 -2.03
N TYR A 33 4.22 -2.99 -1.98
CA TYR A 33 4.11 -1.58 -1.58
C TYR A 33 3.17 -0.80 -2.51
N LYS A 34 3.33 -0.93 -3.83
CA LYS A 34 2.45 -0.26 -4.82
C LYS A 34 0.99 -0.69 -4.70
N ALA A 35 0.72 -1.96 -4.39
CA ALA A 35 -0.63 -2.45 -4.12
C ALA A 35 -1.23 -1.77 -2.87
N ALA A 36 -0.46 -1.69 -1.78
CA ALA A 36 -0.87 -1.01 -0.55
C ALA A 36 -1.06 0.50 -0.75
N GLU A 37 -0.17 1.14 -1.51
CA GLU A 37 -0.27 2.56 -1.86
C GLU A 37 -1.59 2.83 -2.58
N GLU A 38 -1.89 2.06 -3.63
CA GLU A 38 -3.14 2.21 -4.37
C GLU A 38 -4.37 1.97 -3.49
N ALA A 39 -4.30 1.01 -2.56
CA ALA A 39 -5.36 0.73 -1.59
C ALA A 39 -5.62 1.90 -0.62
N ILE A 40 -4.57 2.53 -0.08
CA ILE A 40 -4.72 3.73 0.77
C ILE A 40 -5.34 4.88 -0.02
N LYS A 41 -4.87 5.10 -1.26
CA LYS A 41 -5.42 6.15 -2.11
C LYS A 41 -6.89 5.94 -2.42
N LEU A 42 -7.32 4.71 -2.68
CA LEU A 42 -8.74 4.35 -2.85
C LEU A 42 -9.54 4.71 -1.61
N LEU A 43 -9.10 4.26 -0.43
CA LEU A 43 -9.77 4.52 0.83
C LEU A 43 -9.89 6.01 1.16
N VAL A 44 -8.90 6.82 0.79
CA VAL A 44 -8.96 8.29 0.92
C VAL A 44 -10.12 8.86 0.11
N ILE A 45 -10.30 8.40 -1.13
CA ILE A 45 -11.36 8.89 -2.02
C ILE A 45 -12.73 8.41 -1.54
N GLU A 46 -12.89 7.12 -1.24
CA GLU A 46 -14.16 6.52 -0.79
C GLU A 46 -14.64 7.13 0.54
N ASN A 47 -13.71 7.43 1.46
CA ASN A 47 -14.04 8.04 2.75
C ASN A 47 -14.05 9.58 2.70
N ASN A 48 -13.87 10.16 1.51
CA ASN A 48 -13.88 11.61 1.30
C ASN A 48 -12.97 12.37 2.29
N LEU A 49 -11.72 11.91 2.46
CA LEU A 49 -10.76 12.55 3.36
C LEU A 49 -10.23 13.85 2.73
N LYS A 50 -11.06 14.90 2.74
CA LYS A 50 -10.83 16.19 2.07
C LYS A 50 -9.49 16.81 2.39
N GLU A 51 -9.01 16.68 3.62
CA GLU A 51 -7.71 17.19 4.03
C GLU A 51 -6.57 16.59 3.18
N ILE A 52 -6.60 15.27 2.96
CA ILE A 52 -5.59 14.57 2.15
C ILE A 52 -5.78 14.91 0.67
N ILE A 53 -7.03 14.89 0.20
CA ILE A 53 -7.36 15.18 -1.21
C ILE A 53 -6.87 16.58 -1.59
N ASN A 54 -7.17 17.60 -0.79
CA ASN A 54 -6.78 18.98 -1.05
C ASN A 54 -5.25 19.15 -1.07
N ASP A 55 -4.54 18.51 -0.14
CA ASP A 55 -3.06 18.58 -0.11
C ASP A 55 -2.46 17.94 -1.38
N VAL A 56 -2.91 16.75 -1.74
CA VAL A 56 -2.47 16.00 -2.92
C VAL A 56 -2.78 16.75 -4.22
N GLU A 57 -3.95 17.40 -4.31
CA GLU A 57 -4.32 18.23 -5.45
C GLU A 57 -3.43 19.48 -5.55
N SER A 58 -3.16 20.15 -4.42
CA SER A 58 -2.31 21.35 -4.41
C SER A 58 -0.87 21.06 -4.83
N LYS A 59 -0.32 19.90 -4.43
CA LYS A 59 1.03 19.44 -4.77
C LYS A 59 1.11 18.78 -6.14
N GLY A 60 -0.02 18.36 -6.72
CA GLY A 60 -0.07 17.63 -7.98
C GLY A 60 0.51 16.21 -7.94
N ARG A 61 0.86 15.68 -6.75
CA ARG A 61 1.37 14.31 -6.54
C ARG A 61 1.03 13.77 -5.15
N TRP A 62 1.09 12.45 -4.99
CA TRP A 62 1.09 11.82 -3.67
C TRP A 62 2.52 11.78 -3.13
N GLU A 63 2.66 12.02 -1.83
CA GLU A 63 3.91 11.88 -1.09
C GLU A 63 3.73 10.83 0.00
N SER A 64 4.83 10.22 0.46
CA SER A 64 4.78 9.22 1.53
C SER A 64 4.12 9.78 2.79
N GLU A 65 4.37 11.04 3.13
CA GLU A 65 3.73 11.75 4.24
C GLU A 65 2.20 11.77 4.12
N ASN A 66 1.67 11.97 2.92
CA ASN A 66 0.22 11.96 2.66
C ASN A 66 -0.37 10.58 2.92
N LEU A 67 0.31 9.52 2.52
CA LEU A 67 -0.12 8.13 2.72
C LEU A 67 -0.04 7.73 4.21
N PHE A 68 1.00 8.17 4.92
CA PHE A 68 1.11 7.98 6.37
C PHE A 68 0.02 8.74 7.15
N LYS A 69 -0.28 9.97 6.75
CA LYS A 69 -1.35 10.76 7.37
C LYS A 69 -2.71 10.14 7.08
N ALA A 70 -2.96 9.75 5.83
CA ALA A 70 -4.18 9.05 5.43
C ALA A 70 -4.39 7.74 6.21
N SER A 71 -3.38 6.89 6.31
CA SER A 71 -3.50 5.63 7.07
C SER A 71 -3.87 5.85 8.54
N LYS A 72 -3.35 6.92 9.17
CA LYS A 72 -3.74 7.31 10.53
C LYS A 72 -5.20 7.78 10.63
N LEU A 73 -5.66 8.57 9.68
CA LEU A 73 -7.06 9.06 9.64
C LEU A 73 -8.04 7.89 9.44
N LEU A 74 -7.69 6.93 8.57
CA LEU A 74 -8.47 5.74 8.29
C LEU A 74 -8.57 4.75 9.48
N ARG A 75 -7.88 5.03 10.60
CA ARG A 75 -8.03 4.26 11.85
C ARG A 75 -9.48 4.20 12.33
N SER A 76 -10.27 5.25 12.10
CA SER A 76 -11.70 5.28 12.46
C SER A 76 -12.53 4.28 11.65
N ASN A 77 -12.11 3.97 10.42
CA ASN A 77 -12.75 2.98 9.56
C ASN A 77 -12.30 1.56 9.88
N ASN A 78 -11.00 1.37 10.09
CA ASN A 78 -10.44 0.11 10.52
C ASN A 78 -9.14 0.37 11.34
N PRO A 79 -9.09 -0.04 12.62
CA PRO A 79 -7.97 0.26 13.50
C PRO A 79 -6.66 -0.40 13.08
N GLU A 80 -6.70 -1.42 12.22
CA GLU A 80 -5.51 -2.10 11.71
C GLU A 80 -4.81 -1.34 10.58
N ILE A 81 -5.50 -0.47 9.83
CA ILE A 81 -4.94 0.20 8.63
C ILE A 81 -3.56 0.85 8.88
N PRO A 82 -3.33 1.62 9.96
CA PRO A 82 -2.01 2.19 10.24
C PRO A 82 -0.91 1.15 10.43
N ILE A 83 -1.26 -0.05 10.93
CA ILE A 83 -0.32 -1.16 11.15
C ILE A 83 -0.02 -1.84 9.81
N LEU A 84 -1.07 -2.14 9.03
CA LEU A 84 -0.92 -2.76 7.71
C LEU A 84 -0.09 -1.89 6.76
N TRP A 85 -0.31 -0.57 6.80
CA TRP A 85 0.49 0.40 6.04
C TRP A 85 1.97 0.39 6.46
N LYS A 86 2.27 0.23 7.75
CA LYS A 86 3.66 0.12 8.21
C LYS A 86 4.34 -1.14 7.68
N SER A 87 3.63 -2.27 7.62
CA SER A 87 4.16 -3.49 6.99
C SER A 87 4.50 -3.27 5.52
N ALA A 88 3.66 -2.54 4.78
CA ALA A 88 3.93 -2.13 3.39
C ALA A 88 5.15 -1.20 3.28
N TRP A 89 5.28 -0.24 4.20
CA TRP A 89 6.44 0.65 4.26
C TRP A 89 7.74 -0.11 4.54
N THR A 90 7.72 -1.09 5.46
CA THR A 90 8.86 -1.97 5.71
C THR A 90 9.25 -2.73 4.45
N LEU A 91 8.29 -3.28 3.69
CA LEU A 91 8.60 -3.92 2.39
C LEU A 91 9.28 -2.94 1.42
N HIS A 92 8.83 -1.68 1.37
CA HIS A 92 9.44 -0.67 0.49
C HIS A 92 10.87 -0.30 0.92
N VAL A 93 11.09 0.00 2.19
CA VAL A 93 12.40 0.44 2.68
C VAL A 93 13.36 -0.74 2.78
N GLU A 94 13.05 -1.68 3.67
CA GLU A 94 13.93 -2.82 3.99
C GLU A 94 14.02 -3.81 2.82
N GLY A 95 12.90 -4.05 2.13
CA GLY A 95 12.82 -5.04 1.06
C GLY A 95 13.34 -4.56 -0.29
N PHE A 96 12.89 -3.37 -0.74
CA PHE A 96 13.23 -2.87 -2.07
C PHE A 96 14.48 -2.00 -2.08
N HIS A 97 14.64 -1.05 -1.14
CA HIS A 97 15.81 -0.16 -1.12
C HIS A 97 17.02 -0.79 -0.43
N GLU A 98 16.84 -1.46 0.70
CA GLU A 98 17.95 -2.00 1.50
C GLU A 98 18.29 -3.47 1.20
N LEU A 99 17.40 -4.19 0.51
CA LEU A 99 17.59 -5.59 0.10
C LEU A 99 17.87 -6.53 1.30
N SER A 100 17.33 -6.18 2.47
CA SER A 100 17.67 -6.80 3.77
C SER A 100 16.71 -7.91 4.19
N LEU A 101 15.52 -7.98 3.57
CA LEU A 101 14.48 -8.95 3.92
C LEU A 101 14.67 -10.31 3.25
N ASN A 102 14.53 -11.38 4.03
CA ASN A 102 14.44 -12.74 3.50
C ASN A 102 13.00 -13.13 3.12
N GLU A 103 12.86 -14.24 2.40
CA GLU A 103 11.57 -14.72 1.88
C GLU A 103 10.52 -14.93 2.99
N LYS A 104 10.93 -15.40 4.17
CA LYS A 104 10.03 -15.63 5.31
C LYS A 104 9.45 -14.31 5.83
N GLU A 105 10.29 -13.27 5.92
CA GLU A 105 9.86 -11.93 6.33
C GLU A 105 8.92 -11.31 5.30
N VAL A 106 9.27 -11.40 4.00
CA VAL A 106 8.41 -10.95 2.90
C VAL A 106 7.05 -11.65 2.94
N LYS A 107 7.04 -12.99 3.12
CA LYS A 107 5.81 -13.79 3.24
C LYS A 107 4.96 -13.40 4.45
N LYS A 108 5.56 -12.92 5.54
CA LYS A 108 4.82 -12.43 6.70
C LYS A 108 4.20 -11.06 6.42
N LEU A 109 4.99 -10.11 5.93
CA LEU A 109 4.57 -8.74 5.71
C LEU A 109 3.53 -8.62 4.57
N LYS A 110 3.63 -9.47 3.54
CA LYS A 110 2.66 -9.45 2.43
C LYS A 110 1.23 -9.77 2.86
N GLU A 111 1.04 -10.53 3.93
CA GLU A 111 -0.31 -10.88 4.40
C GLU A 111 -1.03 -9.65 4.96
N ASP A 112 -0.29 -8.71 5.55
CA ASP A 112 -0.84 -7.41 5.96
C ASP A 112 -1.21 -6.55 4.75
N VAL A 113 -0.39 -6.56 3.70
CA VAL A 113 -0.70 -5.89 2.43
C VAL A 113 -1.97 -6.47 1.80
N LYS A 114 -2.10 -7.80 1.76
CA LYS A 114 -3.32 -8.46 1.26
C LYS A 114 -4.56 -8.02 2.01
N LYS A 115 -4.51 -8.02 3.35
CA LYS A 115 -5.64 -7.55 4.18
C LYS A 115 -6.04 -6.12 3.82
N LEU A 116 -5.05 -5.22 3.67
CA LEU A 116 -5.31 -3.83 3.31
C LEU A 116 -5.94 -3.70 1.92
N VAL A 117 -5.43 -4.42 0.93
CA VAL A 117 -5.98 -4.41 -0.44
C VAL A 117 -7.40 -4.97 -0.47
N ILE A 118 -7.65 -6.10 0.18
CA ILE A 118 -8.99 -6.72 0.25
C ILE A 118 -9.98 -5.77 0.92
N PHE A 119 -9.57 -5.12 2.02
CA PHE A 119 -10.41 -4.12 2.69
C PHE A 119 -10.78 -2.96 1.75
N ALA A 120 -9.81 -2.40 1.03
CA ALA A 120 -10.03 -1.28 0.10
C ALA A 120 -10.87 -1.65 -1.13
N VAL A 121 -10.79 -2.91 -1.60
CA VAL A 121 -11.59 -3.38 -2.74
C VAL A 121 -13.05 -3.60 -2.35
N ASN A 122 -13.31 -3.97 -1.09
CA ASN A 122 -14.65 -4.25 -0.57
C ASN A 122 -15.33 -3.04 0.11
N SER A 123 -14.61 -1.94 0.32
CA SER A 123 -15.18 -0.68 0.80
C SER A 123 -16.00 0.04 -0.27
#